data_AF-B6ENJ8-F1
#
_entry.id   AF-B6ENJ8-F1
#
_cell.length_a   1.000
_cell.length_b   1.000
_cell.length_c   1.000
_cell.angle_alpha   90.00
_cell.angle_beta   90.00
_cell.angle_gamma   90.00
#
_symmetry.space_group_name_H-M   'P 1'
#
loop_
_entity.id
_entity.type
_entity.pdbx_description
1 polymer ?
#
loop_
_entity_poly.entity_id
_entity_poly.type
_entity_poly.pdbx_seq_one_letter_code
_entity_poly.pdbx_strand_id
1 'polypeptide(L)'
;MKHIKAFHHLLTDVVNLNQTRLSKLETAVPTVIKVIKDSEQFGGIYQSSSPQGSYGHRTIIKPVAGREFDADVVVFVDRHDEWEPKDYINNIYQAFKDHPTYKNKVHYNTRCISLDYADDMHIDLVPCTVEESMGWLGNSYTYSICNRSTNKYEATDPDAYKAWIADKNKTTRNNNLIKSIRLFKYLRDIKCTFSCKSILLTTLLGSQVIDSYDLVSNDFKDLPTSFKTLINRLNHDLKTYSSMPEIENPVQSGEYFTRHWDETKFQNFKKFVSKYADWVNDAYDETDKDASIEKWRKVFGNQFFSVKTTQASKADSLSLEVLDERFVSIPSHYRPHPWKSNGSEVTLDVDVKYKQNFSQHFVNKLRFGSLIPKQHNLRFEIMSNVDDLHEIYWQVTNTGAEAAANNQLRGNFELGERVREESTSYKGDHFVEAFVVHENVLLARSEKIIISIS
;
A
#
# COMPACT_ATOMS: atom_id res chain seq x y z
N MET A 1 16.92 -6.10 21.68
CA MET A 1 17.58 -5.88 20.38
C MET A 1 16.56 -5.72 19.26
N LYS A 2 16.94 -5.11 18.12
CA LYS A 2 16.02 -4.83 16.99
C LYS A 2 15.61 -6.04 16.15
N HIS A 3 16.55 -6.96 15.87
CA HIS A 3 16.35 -8.13 15.00
C HIS A 3 15.70 -7.81 13.63
N ILE A 4 16.23 -6.82 12.91
CA ILE A 4 15.67 -6.33 11.62
C ILE A 4 15.38 -7.48 10.64
N LYS A 5 16.33 -8.41 10.44
CA LYS A 5 16.14 -9.56 9.54
C LYS A 5 14.99 -10.46 9.97
N ALA A 6 14.80 -10.68 11.27
CA ALA A 6 13.71 -11.51 11.78
C ALA A 6 12.33 -10.86 11.58
N PHE A 7 12.25 -9.54 11.69
CA PHE A 7 11.03 -8.79 11.34
C PHE A 7 10.71 -8.90 9.85
N HIS A 8 11.72 -8.81 8.98
CA HIS A 8 11.53 -9.01 7.54
C HIS A 8 11.08 -10.43 7.21
N HIS A 9 11.68 -11.46 7.80
CA HIS A 9 11.24 -12.85 7.63
C HIS A 9 9.82 -13.07 8.15
N LEU A 10 9.48 -12.55 9.33
CA LEU A 10 8.11 -12.63 9.86
C LEU A 10 7.12 -11.99 8.88
N LEU A 11 7.43 -10.79 8.36
CA LEU A 11 6.56 -10.15 7.39
C LEU A 11 6.38 -10.97 6.12
N THR A 12 7.47 -11.39 5.51
CA THR A 12 7.48 -12.04 4.19
C THR A 12 6.90 -13.44 4.22
N ASP A 13 7.29 -14.27 5.19
CA ASP A 13 6.95 -15.70 5.22
C ASP A 13 5.66 -16.02 5.98
N VAL A 14 5.26 -15.13 6.89
CA VAL A 14 4.17 -15.39 7.86
C VAL A 14 3.01 -14.44 7.66
N VAL A 15 3.28 -13.12 7.67
CA VAL A 15 2.23 -12.10 7.79
C VAL A 15 1.68 -11.67 6.43
N ASN A 16 2.52 -11.52 5.42
CA ASN A 16 2.09 -11.03 4.12
C ASN A 16 1.34 -12.12 3.34
N LEU A 17 0.38 -11.68 2.53
CA LEU A 17 -0.23 -12.55 1.52
C LEU A 17 0.86 -13.06 0.57
N ASN A 18 0.81 -14.33 0.18
CA ASN A 18 1.78 -14.89 -0.76
C ASN A 18 1.56 -14.36 -2.19
N GLN A 19 2.60 -14.47 -3.02
CA GLN A 19 2.56 -13.95 -4.39
C GLN A 19 1.45 -14.58 -5.24
N THR A 20 1.17 -15.87 -5.07
CA THR A 20 0.09 -16.56 -5.81
C THR A 20 -1.28 -15.92 -5.56
N ARG A 21 -1.61 -15.62 -4.31
CA ARG A 21 -2.88 -14.98 -3.94
C ARG A 21 -2.92 -13.52 -4.41
N LEU A 22 -1.80 -12.80 -4.37
CA LEU A 22 -1.71 -11.43 -4.91
C LEU A 22 -1.95 -11.41 -6.42
N SER A 23 -1.27 -12.27 -7.19
CA SER A 23 -1.46 -12.35 -8.64
C SER A 23 -2.86 -12.85 -9.04
N LYS A 24 -3.52 -13.63 -8.18
CA LYS A 24 -4.94 -13.97 -8.35
C LYS A 24 -5.83 -12.73 -8.21
N LEU A 25 -5.57 -11.83 -7.26
CA LEU A 25 -6.33 -10.57 -7.14
C LEU A 25 -6.14 -9.68 -8.37
N GLU A 26 -4.91 -9.56 -8.86
CA GLU A 26 -4.56 -8.77 -10.06
C GLU A 26 -5.29 -9.22 -11.32
N THR A 27 -5.71 -10.49 -11.40
CA THR A 27 -6.44 -11.05 -12.53
C THR A 27 -7.95 -11.12 -12.28
N ALA A 28 -8.37 -11.50 -11.07
CA ALA A 28 -9.77 -11.68 -10.71
C ALA A 28 -10.53 -10.35 -10.65
N VAL A 29 -9.95 -9.30 -10.04
CA VAL A 29 -10.62 -8.00 -9.88
C VAL A 29 -10.98 -7.37 -11.23
N PRO A 30 -10.06 -7.23 -12.22
CA PRO A 30 -10.43 -6.70 -13.53
C PRO A 30 -11.50 -7.52 -14.24
N THR A 31 -11.49 -8.86 -14.08
CA THR A 31 -12.49 -9.75 -14.68
C THR A 31 -13.88 -9.52 -14.07
N VAL A 32 -13.95 -9.37 -12.75
CA VAL A 32 -15.19 -9.06 -12.03
C VAL A 32 -15.72 -7.68 -12.40
N ILE A 33 -14.86 -6.65 -12.46
CA ILE A 33 -15.26 -5.31 -12.89
C ILE A 33 -15.78 -5.31 -14.33
N LYS A 34 -15.20 -6.12 -15.22
CA LYS A 34 -15.70 -6.26 -16.59
C LYS A 34 -17.18 -6.70 -16.63
N VAL A 35 -17.60 -7.62 -15.76
CA VAL A 35 -19.02 -8.04 -15.67
C VAL A 35 -19.94 -6.86 -15.37
N ILE A 36 -19.52 -5.95 -14.49
CA ILE A 36 -20.28 -4.74 -14.17
C ILE A 36 -20.33 -3.77 -15.35
N LYS A 37 -19.19 -3.54 -16.00
CA LYS A 37 -19.12 -2.67 -17.18
C LYS A 37 -19.94 -3.19 -18.36
N ASP A 38 -20.03 -4.50 -18.52
CA ASP A 38 -20.77 -5.17 -19.60
C ASP A 38 -22.26 -5.36 -19.26
N SER A 39 -22.69 -5.10 -18.02
CA SER A 39 -24.10 -5.24 -17.61
C SER A 39 -24.95 -4.08 -18.10
N GLU A 40 -26.19 -4.38 -18.49
CA GLU A 40 -27.15 -3.39 -19.00
C GLU A 40 -27.45 -2.29 -17.96
N GLN A 41 -27.55 -2.67 -16.69
CA GLN A 41 -27.94 -1.78 -15.59
C GLN A 41 -26.80 -0.85 -15.15
N PHE A 42 -25.53 -1.28 -15.23
CA PHE A 42 -24.39 -0.49 -14.75
C PHE A 42 -23.50 0.08 -15.85
N GLY A 43 -23.46 -0.51 -17.03
CA GLY A 43 -22.53 -0.11 -18.09
C GLY A 43 -22.64 1.38 -18.47
N GLY A 44 -23.87 1.91 -18.48
CA GLY A 44 -24.15 3.31 -18.80
C GLY A 44 -23.85 4.32 -17.69
N ILE A 45 -23.75 3.87 -16.43
CA ILE A 45 -23.52 4.73 -15.26
C ILE A 45 -22.16 4.47 -14.60
N TYR A 46 -21.38 3.50 -15.08
CA TYR A 46 -20.08 3.19 -14.52
C TYR A 46 -19.08 4.31 -14.83
N GLN A 47 -18.48 4.89 -13.80
CA GLN A 47 -17.40 5.87 -13.94
C GLN A 47 -16.03 5.20 -13.81
N SER A 48 -15.78 4.55 -12.67
CA SER A 48 -14.48 3.97 -12.36
C SER A 48 -14.58 2.91 -11.25
N SER A 49 -13.46 2.26 -10.95
CA SER A 49 -13.37 1.31 -9.84
C SER A 49 -12.05 1.48 -9.13
N SER A 50 -12.04 1.30 -7.82
CA SER A 50 -10.88 1.55 -6.98
C SER A 50 -10.75 0.51 -5.87
N PRO A 51 -9.55 -0.09 -5.65
CA PRO A 51 -9.28 -0.87 -4.46
C PRO A 51 -9.53 -0.07 -3.18
N GLN A 52 -10.24 -0.65 -2.21
CA GLN A 52 -10.55 -0.07 -0.91
C GLN A 52 -10.09 -0.99 0.22
N GLY A 53 -10.20 -0.52 1.46
CA GLY A 53 -10.08 -1.36 2.63
C GLY A 53 -8.65 -1.88 2.75
N SER A 54 -8.50 -3.11 3.25
CA SER A 54 -7.13 -3.62 3.41
C SER A 54 -6.41 -3.86 2.09
N TYR A 55 -7.15 -4.07 0.99
CA TYR A 55 -6.62 -4.17 -0.35
C TYR A 55 -6.07 -2.83 -0.85
N GLY A 56 -6.90 -1.78 -0.85
CA GLY A 56 -6.51 -0.43 -1.25
C GLY A 56 -5.44 0.20 -0.36
N HIS A 57 -5.48 -0.04 0.95
CA HIS A 57 -4.49 0.49 1.89
C HIS A 57 -3.20 -0.35 1.91
N ARG A 58 -3.13 -1.44 1.12
CA ARG A 58 -2.00 -2.37 1.09
C ARG A 58 -1.71 -2.99 2.47
N THR A 59 -2.73 -3.25 3.27
CA THR A 59 -2.59 -3.85 4.61
C THR A 59 -3.17 -5.25 4.72
N ILE A 60 -3.52 -5.92 3.60
CA ILE A 60 -3.90 -7.34 3.61
C ILE A 60 -2.82 -8.16 4.33
N ILE A 61 -3.25 -9.06 5.21
CA ILE A 61 -2.38 -10.06 5.83
C ILE A 61 -2.86 -11.46 5.45
N LYS A 62 -1.95 -12.42 5.44
CA LYS A 62 -2.29 -13.83 5.32
C LYS A 62 -3.26 -14.19 6.45
N PRO A 63 -4.40 -14.81 6.13
CA PRO A 63 -5.32 -15.24 7.16
C PRO A 63 -4.66 -16.23 8.12
N VAL A 64 -4.82 -16.01 9.42
CA VAL A 64 -4.49 -17.03 10.42
C VAL A 64 -5.50 -18.17 10.27
N ALA A 65 -5.03 -19.42 10.37
CA ALA A 65 -5.76 -20.65 10.01
C ALA A 65 -7.29 -20.58 10.22
N GLY A 66 -8.05 -20.80 9.14
CA GLY A 66 -9.52 -20.79 9.14
C GLY A 66 -10.18 -19.41 8.96
N ARG A 67 -9.39 -18.35 8.71
CA ARG A 67 -9.92 -17.04 8.31
C ARG A 67 -9.78 -16.82 6.81
N GLU A 68 -10.56 -15.88 6.30
CA GLU A 68 -10.58 -15.46 4.91
C GLU A 68 -9.87 -14.10 4.75
N PHE A 69 -9.58 -13.73 3.50
CA PHE A 69 -9.15 -12.37 3.16
C PHE A 69 -10.04 -11.77 2.08
N ASP A 70 -10.28 -10.47 2.24
CA ASP A 70 -11.20 -9.73 1.39
C ASP A 70 -10.42 -8.76 0.51
N ALA A 71 -10.85 -8.67 -0.74
CA ALA A 71 -10.49 -7.59 -1.65
C ALA A 71 -11.71 -6.69 -1.85
N ASP A 72 -11.76 -5.61 -1.07
CA ASP A 72 -12.77 -4.58 -1.21
C ASP A 72 -12.48 -3.74 -2.46
N VAL A 73 -13.48 -3.59 -3.33
CA VAL A 73 -13.41 -2.76 -4.53
C VAL A 73 -14.63 -1.85 -4.55
N VAL A 74 -14.38 -0.55 -4.58
CA VAL A 74 -15.42 0.45 -4.79
C VAL A 74 -15.69 0.57 -6.28
N VAL A 75 -16.97 0.56 -6.63
CA VAL A 75 -17.46 0.81 -7.98
C VAL A 75 -18.13 2.19 -7.98
N PHE A 76 -17.46 3.17 -8.55
CA PHE A 76 -17.97 4.53 -8.67
C PHE A 76 -18.93 4.62 -9.85
N VAL A 77 -20.14 5.12 -9.58
CA VAL A 77 -21.23 5.19 -10.55
C VAL A 77 -21.94 6.54 -10.47
N ASP A 78 -22.47 6.99 -11.60
CA ASP A 78 -23.44 8.08 -11.63
C ASP A 78 -24.67 7.70 -10.81
N ARG A 79 -25.27 8.72 -10.18
CA ARG A 79 -26.55 8.52 -9.52
C ARG A 79 -27.64 8.30 -10.55
N HIS A 80 -28.41 7.23 -10.35
CA HIS A 80 -29.60 6.91 -11.12
C HIS A 80 -30.85 7.48 -10.44
N ASP A 81 -31.63 8.28 -11.16
CA ASP A 81 -32.77 9.03 -10.61
C ASP A 81 -33.89 8.13 -10.06
N GLU A 82 -34.07 6.95 -10.66
CA GLU A 82 -35.12 6.01 -10.27
C GLU A 82 -34.68 4.96 -9.23
N TRP A 83 -33.41 4.99 -8.78
CA TRP A 83 -32.88 3.96 -7.87
C TRP A 83 -32.78 4.45 -6.43
N GLU A 84 -33.25 3.60 -5.52
CA GLU A 84 -32.97 3.73 -4.10
C GLU A 84 -31.59 3.11 -3.75
N PRO A 85 -30.97 3.42 -2.60
CA PRO A 85 -29.68 2.85 -2.22
C PRO A 85 -29.60 1.32 -2.32
N LYS A 86 -30.63 0.61 -1.87
CA LYS A 86 -30.65 -0.86 -1.95
C LYS A 86 -30.58 -1.38 -3.39
N ASP A 87 -31.08 -0.61 -4.36
CA ASP A 87 -31.20 -1.04 -5.75
C ASP A 87 -29.84 -1.13 -6.43
N TYR A 88 -28.88 -0.26 -6.07
CA TYR A 88 -27.50 -0.40 -6.53
C TYR A 88 -26.92 -1.77 -6.15
N ILE A 89 -27.13 -2.22 -4.91
CA ILE A 89 -26.62 -3.52 -4.45
C ILE A 89 -27.40 -4.67 -5.12
N ASN A 90 -28.72 -4.54 -5.24
CA ASN A 90 -29.56 -5.54 -5.90
C ASN A 90 -29.19 -5.71 -7.38
N ASN A 91 -28.93 -4.62 -8.10
CA ASN A 91 -28.62 -4.65 -9.53
C ASN A 91 -27.22 -5.22 -9.78
N ILE A 92 -26.21 -4.89 -8.94
CA ILE A 92 -24.89 -5.56 -9.01
C ILE A 92 -25.07 -7.06 -8.74
N TYR A 93 -25.86 -7.42 -7.72
CA TYR A 93 -26.14 -8.83 -7.42
C TYR A 93 -26.75 -9.56 -8.62
N GLN A 94 -27.76 -8.99 -9.27
CA GLN A 94 -28.41 -9.63 -10.43
C GLN A 94 -27.45 -9.79 -11.61
N ALA A 95 -26.61 -8.79 -11.89
CA ALA A 95 -25.59 -8.90 -12.93
C ALA A 95 -24.67 -10.13 -12.73
N PHE A 96 -24.29 -10.43 -11.49
CA PHE A 96 -23.52 -11.65 -11.18
C PHE A 96 -24.38 -12.91 -11.07
N LYS A 97 -25.65 -12.77 -10.67
CA LYS A 97 -26.57 -13.91 -10.55
C LYS A 97 -26.93 -14.50 -11.91
N ASP A 98 -26.99 -13.67 -12.93
CA ASP A 98 -27.25 -14.08 -14.31
C ASP A 98 -25.97 -14.55 -15.03
N HIS A 99 -24.80 -14.23 -14.48
CA HIS A 99 -23.52 -14.61 -15.07
C HIS A 99 -23.16 -16.09 -14.81
N PRO A 100 -22.87 -16.91 -15.84
CA PRO A 100 -22.67 -18.36 -15.71
C PRO A 100 -21.55 -18.75 -14.73
N THR A 101 -20.48 -17.96 -14.70
CA THR A 101 -19.31 -18.18 -13.83
C THR A 101 -19.54 -17.80 -12.36
N TYR A 102 -20.39 -16.81 -12.10
CA TYR A 102 -20.49 -16.14 -10.78
C TYR A 102 -21.82 -16.38 -10.06
N LYS A 103 -22.84 -16.92 -10.75
CA LYS A 103 -24.19 -17.14 -10.21
C LYS A 103 -24.28 -17.95 -8.90
N ASN A 104 -23.30 -18.81 -8.66
CA ASN A 104 -23.20 -19.66 -7.46
C ASN A 104 -22.14 -19.17 -6.47
N LYS A 105 -21.50 -18.03 -6.75
CA LYS A 105 -20.45 -17.41 -5.93
C LYS A 105 -20.90 -16.10 -5.31
N VAL A 106 -21.95 -15.48 -5.85
CA VAL A 106 -22.44 -14.18 -5.40
C VAL A 106 -23.39 -14.31 -4.21
N HIS A 107 -23.17 -13.50 -3.19
CA HIS A 107 -24.07 -13.36 -2.05
C HIS A 107 -24.18 -11.89 -1.61
N TYR A 108 -25.26 -11.58 -0.88
CA TYR A 108 -25.54 -10.23 -0.39
C TYR A 108 -24.80 -9.94 0.91
N ASN A 109 -24.35 -8.69 1.04
CA ASN A 109 -23.97 -8.07 2.30
C ASN A 109 -24.78 -6.78 2.55
N THR A 110 -24.46 -6.04 3.61
CA THR A 110 -25.19 -4.82 3.99
C THR A 110 -24.87 -3.65 3.04
N ARG A 111 -23.61 -3.50 2.61
CA ARG A 111 -23.12 -2.37 1.80
C ARG A 111 -22.48 -2.80 0.48
N CYS A 112 -22.47 -4.09 0.21
CA CYS A 112 -21.80 -4.69 -0.94
C CYS A 112 -22.50 -5.99 -1.34
N ILE A 113 -22.07 -6.53 -2.47
CA ILE A 113 -22.12 -7.97 -2.72
C ILE A 113 -20.72 -8.55 -2.53
N SER A 114 -20.66 -9.85 -2.33
CA SER A 114 -19.39 -10.57 -2.20
C SER A 114 -19.37 -11.76 -3.14
N LEU A 115 -18.18 -12.04 -3.68
CA LEU A 115 -17.92 -13.16 -4.59
C LEU A 115 -16.93 -14.14 -3.96
N ASP A 116 -17.41 -15.36 -3.71
CA ASP A 116 -16.62 -16.43 -3.09
C ASP A 116 -15.62 -17.08 -4.07
N TYR A 117 -14.37 -17.27 -3.63
CA TYR A 117 -13.36 -18.06 -4.32
C TYR A 117 -12.79 -19.16 -3.41
N ALA A 118 -12.40 -20.28 -4.01
CA ALA A 118 -11.97 -21.50 -3.31
C ALA A 118 -10.71 -21.39 -2.41
N ASP A 119 -10.00 -20.25 -2.39
CA ASP A 119 -8.72 -20.07 -1.65
C ASP A 119 -8.87 -19.20 -0.40
N ASP A 120 -10.07 -19.20 0.22
CA ASP A 120 -10.46 -18.33 1.33
C ASP A 120 -10.43 -16.84 0.96
N MET A 121 -10.78 -16.53 -0.30
CA MET A 121 -10.73 -15.19 -0.87
C MET A 121 -12.13 -14.72 -1.25
N HIS A 122 -12.47 -13.50 -0.80
CA HIS A 122 -13.68 -12.79 -1.22
C HIS A 122 -13.33 -11.55 -2.01
N ILE A 123 -14.14 -11.25 -3.02
CA ILE A 123 -14.13 -9.93 -3.68
C ILE A 123 -15.43 -9.23 -3.32
N ASP A 124 -15.31 -8.12 -2.60
CA ASP A 124 -16.43 -7.32 -2.14
C ASP A 124 -16.59 -6.12 -3.08
N LEU A 125 -17.76 -5.98 -3.69
CA LEU A 125 -18.07 -4.85 -4.57
C LEU A 125 -19.00 -3.87 -3.86
N VAL A 126 -18.47 -2.69 -3.57
CA VAL A 126 -19.18 -1.61 -2.87
C VAL A 126 -19.62 -0.57 -3.90
N PRO A 127 -20.92 -0.46 -4.25
CA PRO A 127 -21.37 0.64 -5.09
C PRO A 127 -21.22 1.97 -4.34
N CYS A 128 -20.64 2.95 -5.02
CA CYS A 128 -20.50 4.32 -4.53
C CYS A 128 -21.03 5.29 -5.57
N THR A 129 -22.10 6.01 -5.23
CA THR A 129 -22.66 7.03 -6.10
C THR A 129 -21.82 8.29 -6.05
N VAL A 130 -21.56 8.86 -7.21
CA VAL A 130 -20.88 10.13 -7.40
C VAL A 130 -21.92 11.16 -7.80
N GLU A 131 -22.01 12.25 -7.03
CA GLU A 131 -22.81 13.41 -7.40
C GLU A 131 -21.89 14.61 -7.65
N GLU A 132 -22.01 15.20 -8.83
CA GLU A 132 -21.34 16.44 -9.17
C GLU A 132 -22.24 17.63 -8.84
N SER A 133 -21.74 18.54 -8.02
CA SER A 133 -22.37 19.82 -7.75
C SER A 133 -21.54 20.94 -8.37
N MET A 134 -22.15 21.73 -9.25
CA MET A 134 -21.52 22.90 -9.83
C MET A 134 -21.47 24.04 -8.81
N GLY A 135 -20.26 24.45 -8.44
CA GLY A 135 -20.00 25.58 -7.55
C GLY A 135 -19.35 26.76 -8.29
N TRP A 136 -19.45 27.95 -7.70
CA TRP A 136 -18.81 29.16 -8.23
C TRP A 136 -17.27 29.05 -8.30
N LEU A 137 -16.67 28.25 -7.41
CA LEU A 137 -15.22 28.00 -7.35
C LEU A 137 -14.78 26.74 -8.14
N GLY A 138 -15.69 26.12 -8.89
CA GLY A 138 -15.47 24.85 -9.57
C GLY A 138 -16.42 23.76 -9.10
N ASN A 139 -16.37 22.62 -9.79
CA ASN A 139 -17.21 21.48 -9.48
C ASN A 139 -16.71 20.79 -8.21
N SER A 140 -17.65 20.40 -7.35
CA SER A 140 -17.40 19.57 -6.18
C SER A 140 -18.07 18.22 -6.36
N TYR A 141 -17.40 17.15 -5.96
CA TYR A 141 -17.96 15.80 -6.01
C TYR A 141 -18.27 15.33 -4.60
N THR A 142 -19.43 14.70 -4.42
CA THR A 142 -19.76 13.98 -3.19
C THR A 142 -19.87 12.49 -3.49
N TYR A 143 -19.48 11.68 -2.52
CA TYR A 143 -19.45 10.24 -2.63
C TYR A 143 -20.31 9.63 -1.53
N SER A 144 -21.15 8.67 -1.91
CA SER A 144 -21.99 7.95 -0.95
C SER A 144 -22.02 6.47 -1.25
N ILE A 145 -21.78 5.64 -0.23
CA ILE A 145 -22.04 4.20 -0.35
C ILE A 145 -23.50 3.91 -0.05
N CYS A 146 -23.97 2.79 -0.58
CA CYS A 146 -25.36 2.39 -0.42
C CYS A 146 -25.51 1.36 0.70
N ASN A 147 -26.49 1.55 1.59
CA ASN A 147 -26.84 0.56 2.62
C ASN A 147 -28.14 -0.15 2.25
N ARG A 148 -28.04 -1.44 1.90
CA ARG A 148 -29.17 -2.29 1.52
C ARG A 148 -30.18 -2.49 2.65
N SER A 149 -29.68 -2.66 3.87
CA SER A 149 -30.50 -3.01 5.03
C SER A 149 -31.32 -1.83 5.55
N THR A 150 -30.77 -0.61 5.50
CA THR A 150 -31.46 0.61 5.95
C THR A 150 -32.05 1.44 4.81
N ASN A 151 -31.73 1.09 3.56
CA ASN A 151 -32.07 1.83 2.35
C ASN A 151 -31.64 3.31 2.40
N LYS A 152 -30.40 3.56 2.85
CA LYS A 152 -29.84 4.91 3.00
C LYS A 152 -28.51 5.05 2.27
N TYR A 153 -28.26 6.26 1.77
CA TYR A 153 -26.93 6.72 1.38
C TYR A 153 -26.12 7.03 2.64
N GLU A 154 -24.86 6.62 2.65
CA GLU A 154 -23.91 6.93 3.71
C GLU A 154 -22.73 7.68 3.09
N ALA A 155 -22.56 8.96 3.45
CA ALA A 155 -21.46 9.78 2.97
C ALA A 155 -20.11 9.19 3.37
N THR A 156 -19.17 9.16 2.44
CA THR A 156 -17.81 8.64 2.65
C THR A 156 -16.87 9.26 1.61
N ASP A 157 -15.57 9.02 1.71
CA ASP A 157 -14.62 9.29 0.62
C ASP A 157 -13.52 8.20 0.64
N PRO A 158 -13.74 7.06 -0.03
CA PRO A 158 -12.84 5.93 0.01
C PRO A 158 -11.44 6.25 -0.55
N ASP A 159 -11.39 7.05 -1.61
CA ASP A 159 -10.13 7.40 -2.28
C ASP A 159 -9.36 8.45 -1.49
N ALA A 160 -10.02 9.42 -0.86
CA ALA A 160 -9.36 10.34 0.05
C ALA A 160 -8.81 9.62 1.29
N TYR A 161 -9.54 8.65 1.87
CA TYR A 161 -9.01 7.90 3.03
C TYR A 161 -7.77 7.08 2.63
N LYS A 162 -7.82 6.44 1.46
CA LYS A 162 -6.67 5.73 0.88
C LYS A 162 -5.49 6.68 0.62
N ALA A 163 -5.74 7.90 0.14
CA ALA A 163 -4.71 8.91 -0.04
C ALA A 163 -4.12 9.37 1.31
N TRP A 164 -4.97 9.62 2.30
CA TRP A 164 -4.54 10.01 3.65
C TRP A 164 -3.58 8.98 4.26
N ILE A 165 -3.91 7.68 4.22
CA ILE A 165 -3.01 6.66 4.76
C ILE A 165 -1.72 6.51 3.93
N ALA A 166 -1.79 6.72 2.62
CA ALA A 166 -0.62 6.72 1.74
C ALA A 166 0.33 7.89 2.07
N ASP A 167 -0.22 9.08 2.32
CA ASP A 167 0.54 10.27 2.71
C ASP A 167 1.20 10.07 4.08
N LYS A 168 0.47 9.54 5.07
CA LYS A 168 1.07 9.14 6.37
C LYS A 168 2.19 8.13 6.20
N ASN A 169 2.02 7.16 5.30
CA ASN A 169 3.06 6.16 5.05
C ASN A 169 4.30 6.77 4.39
N LYS A 170 4.13 7.75 3.49
CA LYS A 170 5.24 8.48 2.85
C LYS A 170 6.13 9.15 3.89
N THR A 171 5.55 9.75 4.93
CA THR A 171 6.28 10.34 6.06
C THR A 171 7.20 9.31 6.74
N THR A 172 6.74 8.07 6.91
CA THR A 172 7.49 7.04 7.66
C THR A 172 8.64 6.37 6.91
N ARG A 173 8.78 6.60 5.59
CA ARG A 173 9.81 5.98 4.71
C ARG A 173 9.74 4.43 4.69
N ASN A 174 10.29 3.78 3.65
CA ASN A 174 10.39 2.31 3.55
C ASN A 174 9.09 1.54 3.86
N ASN A 175 7.94 2.15 3.54
CA ASN A 175 6.60 1.65 3.87
C ASN A 175 6.40 1.21 5.33
N ASN A 176 7.15 1.78 6.27
CA ASN A 176 7.23 1.26 7.63
C ASN A 176 5.90 1.40 8.39
N LEU A 177 5.07 2.38 8.08
CA LEU A 177 3.69 2.46 8.59
C LEU A 177 2.86 1.26 8.13
N ILE A 178 2.80 1.00 6.82
CA ILE A 178 2.00 -0.11 6.26
C ILE A 178 2.48 -1.46 6.79
N LYS A 179 3.80 -1.68 6.83
CA LYS A 179 4.41 -2.88 7.40
C LYS A 179 4.05 -3.05 8.89
N SER A 180 4.11 -1.97 9.66
CA SER A 180 3.71 -1.99 11.07
C SER A 180 2.23 -2.28 11.23
N ILE A 181 1.34 -1.67 10.44
CA ILE A 181 -0.11 -1.96 10.47
C ILE A 181 -0.37 -3.44 10.23
N ARG A 182 0.33 -4.07 9.27
CA ARG A 182 0.23 -5.53 9.05
C ARG A 182 0.66 -6.32 10.29
N LEU A 183 1.76 -5.94 10.94
CA LEU A 183 2.21 -6.55 12.20
C LEU A 183 1.19 -6.37 13.34
N PHE A 184 0.55 -5.21 13.46
CA PHE A 184 -0.52 -4.98 14.45
C PHE A 184 -1.76 -5.83 14.18
N LYS A 185 -2.17 -5.94 12.90
CA LYS A 185 -3.27 -6.83 12.49
C LYS A 185 -2.93 -8.30 12.80
N TYR A 186 -1.70 -8.72 12.51
CA TYR A 186 -1.23 -10.06 12.84
C TYR A 186 -1.22 -10.29 14.36
N LEU A 187 -0.68 -9.36 15.15
CA LEU A 187 -0.71 -9.40 16.62
C LEU A 187 -2.15 -9.54 17.14
N ARG A 188 -3.08 -8.73 16.65
CA ARG A 188 -4.51 -8.83 16.98
C ARG A 188 -5.05 -10.22 16.67
N ASP A 189 -4.72 -10.76 15.50
CA ASP A 189 -5.30 -12.00 14.99
C ASP A 189 -4.74 -13.26 15.66
N ILE A 190 -3.47 -13.26 16.07
CA ILE A 190 -2.90 -14.39 16.83
C ILE A 190 -3.22 -14.33 18.32
N LYS A 191 -3.41 -13.13 18.89
CA LYS A 191 -3.68 -12.98 20.33
C LYS A 191 -5.16 -13.07 20.67
N CYS A 192 -6.03 -12.55 19.79
CA CYS A 192 -7.48 -12.52 20.01
C CYS A 192 -7.88 -11.94 21.38
N THR A 193 -7.08 -11.00 21.92
CA THR A 193 -7.24 -10.41 23.26
C THR A 193 -8.09 -9.14 23.27
N PHE A 194 -8.24 -8.48 22.12
CA PHE A 194 -9.05 -7.28 21.96
C PHE A 194 -9.80 -7.29 20.64
N SER A 195 -10.91 -6.56 20.58
CA SER A 195 -11.69 -6.34 19.37
C SER A 195 -11.41 -4.94 18.83
N CYS A 196 -10.82 -4.85 17.64
CA CYS A 196 -10.64 -3.60 16.90
C CYS A 196 -10.71 -3.88 15.40
N LYS A 197 -11.70 -3.28 14.72
CA LYS A 197 -11.88 -3.44 13.27
C LYS A 197 -10.68 -2.83 12.54
N SER A 198 -10.31 -3.40 11.40
CA SER A 198 -9.08 -3.02 10.69
C SER A 198 -9.04 -1.55 10.28
N ILE A 199 -10.16 -0.97 9.88
CA ILE A 199 -10.25 0.46 9.55
C ILE A 199 -9.94 1.34 10.77
N LEU A 200 -10.56 1.05 11.92
CA LEU A 200 -10.30 1.76 13.18
C LEU A 200 -8.84 1.61 13.62
N LEU A 201 -8.28 0.39 13.57
CA LEU A 201 -6.87 0.14 13.91
C LEU A 201 -5.92 0.90 12.98
N THR A 202 -6.22 0.94 11.68
CA THR A 202 -5.43 1.65 10.67
C THR A 202 -5.47 3.15 10.92
N THR A 203 -6.65 3.71 11.20
CA THR A 203 -6.82 5.14 11.54
C THR A 203 -6.05 5.49 12.81
N LEU A 204 -6.23 4.71 13.89
CA LEU A 204 -5.53 4.94 15.16
C LEU A 204 -4.00 4.95 15.00
N LEU A 205 -3.45 4.03 14.19
CA LEU A 205 -2.02 3.95 13.92
C LEU A 205 -1.53 5.06 12.98
N GLY A 206 -2.28 5.38 11.92
CA GLY A 206 -1.95 6.47 11.00
C GLY A 206 -1.94 7.84 11.70
N SER A 207 -2.84 8.04 12.66
CA SER A 207 -2.88 9.26 13.49
C SER A 207 -1.67 9.42 14.42
N GLN A 208 -0.89 8.36 14.68
CA GLN A 208 0.34 8.47 15.47
C GLN A 208 1.54 9.01 14.67
N VAL A 209 1.38 9.20 13.35
CA VAL A 209 2.40 9.78 12.47
C VAL A 209 2.21 11.30 12.41
N ILE A 210 3.23 12.01 12.88
CA ILE A 210 3.28 13.46 13.00
C ILE A 210 4.12 13.99 11.84
N ASP A 211 3.47 14.40 10.75
CA ASP A 211 4.13 14.64 9.46
C ASP A 211 5.31 15.61 9.53
N SER A 212 5.17 16.72 10.28
CA SER A 212 6.23 17.72 10.43
C SER A 212 7.46 17.20 11.18
N TYR A 213 7.27 16.29 12.14
CA TYR A 213 8.34 15.75 12.98
C TYR A 213 8.97 14.51 12.34
N ASP A 214 8.12 13.57 11.91
CA ASP A 214 8.55 12.25 11.44
C ASP A 214 9.20 12.27 10.06
N LEU A 215 8.97 13.34 9.28
CA LEU A 215 9.66 13.53 8.01
C LEU A 215 11.18 13.59 8.17
N VAL A 216 11.69 14.03 9.33
CA VAL A 216 13.13 14.17 9.62
C VAL A 216 13.60 13.34 10.81
N SER A 217 12.69 12.65 11.51
CA SER A 217 13.03 11.86 12.70
C SER A 217 13.63 10.50 12.34
N ASN A 218 14.28 9.89 13.34
CA ASN A 218 14.78 8.51 13.26
C ASN A 218 13.79 7.49 13.81
N ASP A 219 12.58 7.91 14.16
CA ASP A 219 11.56 7.06 14.81
C ASP A 219 10.97 6.03 13.85
N PHE A 220 11.19 6.22 12.55
CA PHE A 220 10.77 5.29 11.50
C PHE A 220 11.92 4.78 10.60
N LYS A 221 13.16 4.86 11.06
CA LYS A 221 14.34 4.45 10.26
C LYS A 221 14.38 2.96 9.90
N ASP A 222 13.81 2.11 10.74
CA ASP A 222 13.72 0.67 10.52
C ASP A 222 12.44 0.12 11.14
N LEU A 223 11.97 -1.01 10.61
CA LEU A 223 10.67 -1.59 10.97
C LEU A 223 10.52 -1.92 12.47
N PRO A 224 11.48 -2.56 13.17
CA PRO A 224 11.39 -2.74 14.62
C PRO A 224 11.26 -1.42 15.38
N THR A 225 12.04 -0.40 15.02
CA THR A 225 11.93 0.94 15.63
C THR A 225 10.55 1.55 15.33
N SER A 226 10.07 1.50 14.08
CA SER A 226 8.73 1.99 13.70
C SER A 226 7.61 1.33 14.49
N PHE A 227 7.65 0.01 14.65
CA PHE A 227 6.64 -0.72 15.41
C PHE A 227 6.65 -0.31 16.88
N LYS A 228 7.85 -0.18 17.49
CA LYS A 228 8.03 0.33 18.86
C LYS A 228 7.50 1.76 19.01
N THR A 229 7.82 2.65 18.07
CA THR A 229 7.33 4.03 18.06
C THR A 229 5.81 4.07 18.03
N LEU A 230 5.19 3.38 17.08
CA LEU A 230 3.74 3.41 16.89
C LEU A 230 3.00 2.84 18.11
N ILE A 231 3.45 1.73 18.69
CA ILE A 231 2.76 1.14 19.85
C ILE A 231 2.88 2.03 21.09
N ASN A 232 4.03 2.67 21.29
CA ASN A 232 4.25 3.57 22.43
C ASN A 232 3.45 4.87 22.30
N ARG A 233 3.42 5.47 21.10
CA ARG A 233 2.62 6.66 20.83
C ARG A 233 1.13 6.35 20.97
N LEU A 234 0.65 5.26 20.39
CA LEU A 234 -0.73 4.81 20.56
C LEU A 234 -1.07 4.56 22.04
N ASN A 235 -0.19 3.90 22.80
CA ASN A 235 -0.40 3.69 24.23
C ASN A 235 -0.49 5.01 25.01
N HIS A 236 0.35 5.98 24.69
CA HIS A 236 0.32 7.31 25.29
C HIS A 236 -0.98 8.05 24.96
N ASP A 237 -1.37 8.07 23.69
CA ASP A 237 -2.60 8.69 23.20
C ASP A 237 -3.84 8.10 23.87
N LEU A 238 -3.96 6.76 23.89
CA LEU A 238 -5.07 6.06 24.56
C LEU A 238 -5.17 6.37 26.06
N LYS A 239 -4.07 6.72 26.74
CA LYS A 239 -4.08 7.10 28.16
C LYS A 239 -4.78 8.44 28.41
N THR A 240 -4.80 9.33 27.43
CA THR A 240 -5.46 10.65 27.54
C THR A 240 -6.99 10.53 27.63
N TYR A 241 -7.56 9.49 27.04
CA TYR A 241 -8.99 9.23 27.06
C TYR A 241 -9.41 8.50 28.36
N SER A 242 -10.25 9.14 29.17
CA SER A 242 -10.86 8.52 30.36
C SER A 242 -12.01 7.56 29.99
N SER A 243 -12.77 7.89 28.95
CA SER A 243 -13.86 7.09 28.37
C SER A 243 -13.64 6.87 26.86
N MET A 244 -14.45 6.01 26.25
CA MET A 244 -14.41 5.68 24.83
C MET A 244 -14.53 6.95 23.97
N PRO A 245 -13.53 7.25 23.11
CA PRO A 245 -13.59 8.38 22.21
C PRO A 245 -14.43 8.08 20.97
N GLU A 246 -14.88 9.13 20.31
CA GLU A 246 -15.34 9.07 18.93
C GLU A 246 -14.14 9.26 18.00
N ILE A 247 -13.83 8.26 17.17
CA ILE A 247 -12.77 8.35 16.17
C ILE A 247 -13.42 8.58 14.81
N GLU A 248 -13.34 9.82 14.35
CA GLU A 248 -13.86 10.29 13.07
C GLU A 248 -12.97 9.82 11.90
N ASN A 249 -13.57 9.72 10.72
CA ASN A 249 -12.84 9.54 9.47
C ASN A 249 -12.02 10.82 9.19
N PRO A 250 -10.68 10.73 9.07
CA PRO A 250 -9.82 11.90 8.89
C PRO A 250 -10.07 12.70 7.60
N VAL A 251 -10.83 12.15 6.66
CA VAL A 251 -11.13 12.79 5.37
C VAL A 251 -12.62 13.05 5.14
N GLN A 252 -13.50 12.53 6.00
CA GLN A 252 -14.94 12.69 5.88
C GLN A 252 -15.55 13.03 7.24
N SER A 253 -15.86 14.32 7.42
CA SER A 253 -16.49 14.73 8.67
C SER A 253 -17.88 14.12 8.83
N GLY A 254 -18.21 13.72 10.06
CA GLY A 254 -19.46 13.06 10.44
C GLY A 254 -19.48 11.54 10.23
N GLU A 255 -18.44 10.94 9.63
CA GLU A 255 -18.29 9.48 9.58
C GLU A 255 -17.40 9.00 10.74
N TYR A 256 -17.88 8.05 11.55
CA TYR A 256 -17.16 7.55 12.72
C TYR A 256 -16.84 6.05 12.62
N PHE A 257 -15.61 5.66 12.96
CA PHE A 257 -15.14 4.27 12.92
C PHE A 257 -15.32 3.51 14.24
N THR A 258 -15.93 4.13 15.25
CA THR A 258 -16.16 3.56 16.58
C THR A 258 -17.54 2.90 16.75
N ARG A 259 -18.36 2.82 15.70
CA ARG A 259 -19.72 2.24 15.75
C ARG A 259 -19.83 0.79 16.27
N HIS A 260 -18.73 0.03 16.26
CA HIS A 260 -18.66 -1.34 16.79
C HIS A 260 -17.93 -1.44 18.13
N TRP A 261 -17.55 -0.29 18.67
CA TRP A 261 -16.89 -0.14 19.95
C TRP A 261 -17.91 0.26 21.01
N ASP A 262 -17.69 -0.25 22.21
CA ASP A 262 -18.36 0.16 23.44
C ASP A 262 -17.28 0.40 24.49
N GLU A 263 -17.64 1.04 25.60
CA GLU A 263 -16.71 1.38 26.68
C GLU A 263 -15.89 0.17 27.15
N THR A 264 -16.52 -1.00 27.27
CA THR A 264 -15.86 -2.22 27.73
C THR A 264 -14.78 -2.68 26.76
N LYS A 265 -15.10 -2.73 25.46
CA LYS A 265 -14.14 -3.09 24.41
C LYS A 265 -13.03 -2.04 24.31
N PHE A 266 -13.32 -0.76 24.55
CA PHE A 266 -12.34 0.32 24.52
C PHE A 266 -11.32 0.16 25.65
N GLN A 267 -11.79 0.02 26.88
CA GLN A 267 -10.90 -0.19 28.04
C GLN A 267 -10.08 -1.47 27.89
N ASN A 268 -10.67 -2.53 27.32
CA ASN A 268 -9.94 -3.76 27.03
C ASN A 268 -8.82 -3.56 25.99
N PHE A 269 -9.10 -2.84 24.90
CA PHE A 269 -8.08 -2.48 23.91
C PHE A 269 -6.95 -1.66 24.53
N LYS A 270 -7.28 -0.60 25.28
CA LYS A 270 -6.31 0.25 25.99
C LYS A 270 -5.41 -0.57 26.92
N LYS A 271 -6.00 -1.46 27.72
CA LYS A 271 -5.26 -2.39 28.59
C LYS A 271 -4.27 -3.26 27.82
N PHE A 272 -4.69 -3.85 26.70
CA PHE A 272 -3.83 -4.74 25.92
C PHE A 272 -2.78 -4.00 25.10
N VAL A 273 -3.08 -2.81 24.57
CA VAL A 273 -2.08 -1.94 23.94
C VAL A 273 -0.98 -1.58 24.94
N SER A 274 -1.33 -1.18 26.17
CA SER A 274 -0.33 -0.92 27.21
C SER A 274 0.53 -2.14 27.51
N LYS A 275 -0.10 -3.31 27.70
CA LYS A 275 0.62 -4.57 27.95
C LYS A 275 1.58 -4.94 26.82
N TYR A 276 1.17 -4.73 25.57
CA TYR A 276 1.99 -5.04 24.40
C TYR A 276 3.10 -4.01 24.19
N ALA A 277 2.86 -2.73 24.51
CA ALA A 277 3.92 -1.72 24.54
C ALA A 277 5.04 -2.13 25.51
N ASP A 278 4.69 -2.60 26.72
CA ASP A 278 5.67 -3.07 27.70
C ASP A 278 6.49 -4.26 27.16
N TRP A 279 5.83 -5.24 26.53
CA TRP A 279 6.52 -6.40 25.93
C TRP A 279 7.44 -6.00 24.77
N VAL A 280 7.01 -5.05 23.94
CA VAL A 280 7.80 -4.54 22.82
C VAL A 280 9.03 -3.79 23.32
N ASN A 281 8.87 -2.95 24.35
CA ASN A 281 9.99 -2.24 24.97
C ASN A 281 10.97 -3.22 25.60
N ASP A 282 10.49 -4.18 26.39
CA ASP A 282 11.32 -5.23 27.01
C ASP A 282 12.09 -6.06 25.96
N ALA A 283 11.44 -6.45 24.87
CA ALA A 283 12.10 -7.20 23.79
C ALA A 283 13.13 -6.37 23.01
N TYR A 284 12.80 -5.10 22.75
CA TYR A 284 13.64 -4.19 21.99
C TYR A 284 14.86 -3.73 22.78
N ASP A 285 14.72 -3.50 24.09
CA ASP A 285 15.78 -2.98 24.96
C ASP A 285 16.64 -4.10 25.59
N GLU A 286 16.20 -5.37 25.50
CA GLU A 286 17.02 -6.52 25.91
C GLU A 286 18.36 -6.59 25.15
N THR A 287 19.44 -6.89 25.86
CA THR A 287 20.81 -6.94 25.33
C THR A 287 21.26 -8.34 24.98
N ASP A 288 20.74 -9.37 25.67
CA ASP A 288 21.00 -10.76 25.32
C ASP A 288 20.17 -11.17 24.09
N LYS A 289 20.83 -11.77 23.10
CA LYS A 289 20.21 -12.06 21.82
C LYS A 289 19.09 -13.08 21.94
N ASP A 290 19.32 -14.17 22.66
CA ASP A 290 18.40 -15.30 22.74
C ASP A 290 17.21 -14.93 23.64
N ALA A 291 17.46 -14.25 24.76
CA ALA A 291 16.40 -13.68 25.60
C ALA A 291 15.55 -12.66 24.82
N SER A 292 16.17 -11.80 24.01
CA SER A 292 15.45 -10.83 23.17
C SER A 292 14.56 -11.53 22.14
N ILE A 293 15.02 -12.64 21.54
CA ILE A 293 14.21 -13.45 20.63
C ILE A 293 12.99 -14.04 21.34
N GLU A 294 13.16 -14.61 22.54
CA GLU A 294 12.04 -15.14 23.33
C GLU A 294 11.03 -14.06 23.72
N LYS A 295 11.51 -12.86 24.08
CA LYS A 295 10.65 -11.70 24.35
C LYS A 295 9.88 -11.26 23.11
N TRP A 296 10.49 -11.25 21.93
CA TRP A 296 9.76 -10.98 20.67
C TRP A 296 8.78 -12.09 20.29
N ARG A 297 9.09 -13.37 20.55
CA ARG A 297 8.15 -14.49 20.40
C ARG A 297 6.95 -14.35 21.33
N LYS A 298 7.12 -13.75 22.50
CA LYS A 298 5.98 -13.39 23.37
C LYS A 298 5.01 -12.43 22.68
N VAL A 299 5.51 -11.49 21.86
CA VAL A 299 4.70 -10.55 21.07
C VAL A 299 4.09 -11.26 19.86
N PHE A 300 4.92 -11.82 18.96
CA PHE A 300 4.49 -12.28 17.63
C PHE A 300 4.27 -13.79 17.48
N GLY A 301 4.43 -14.55 18.57
CA GLY A 301 4.38 -16.01 18.57
C GLY A 301 5.66 -16.68 18.07
N ASN A 302 5.66 -18.02 18.11
CA ASN A 302 6.85 -18.84 17.85
C ASN A 302 7.39 -18.77 16.41
N GLN A 303 6.61 -18.21 15.48
CA GLN A 303 7.07 -18.03 14.09
C GLN A 303 8.10 -16.90 13.97
N PHE A 304 8.17 -15.98 14.94
CA PHE A 304 9.25 -15.00 15.01
C PHE A 304 10.58 -15.71 15.25
N PHE A 305 11.55 -15.47 14.35
CA PHE A 305 12.84 -16.17 14.36
C PHE A 305 12.71 -17.70 14.15
N SER A 306 11.68 -18.16 13.45
CA SER A 306 11.64 -19.57 13.01
C SER A 306 12.61 -19.75 11.83
N VAL A 307 13.67 -20.53 12.04
CA VAL A 307 14.60 -20.89 10.97
C VAL A 307 13.86 -21.89 10.08
N LYS A 308 13.41 -21.48 8.89
CA LYS A 308 13.20 -22.45 7.83
C LYS A 308 14.57 -22.85 7.33
N THR A 309 15.04 -24.02 7.77
CA THR A 309 16.21 -24.70 7.25
C THR A 309 15.92 -25.11 5.81
N THR A 310 16.07 -24.18 4.87
CA THR A 310 16.29 -24.53 3.47
C THR A 310 17.80 -24.50 3.29
N GLN A 311 18.39 -25.68 3.14
CA GLN A 311 19.77 -25.83 2.70
C GLN A 311 19.91 -25.10 1.36
N ALA A 312 20.61 -23.97 1.37
CA ALA A 312 21.23 -23.41 0.19
C ALA A 312 22.63 -22.93 0.63
N SER A 313 23.60 -23.37 -0.15
CA SER A 313 25.05 -23.26 0.03
C SER A 313 25.56 -21.84 0.29
N LYS A 314 26.73 -21.79 0.93
CA LYS A 314 27.60 -20.63 1.27
C LYS A 314 28.03 -19.73 0.09
N ALA A 315 27.14 -19.36 -0.83
CA ALA A 315 27.42 -18.44 -1.93
C ALA A 315 26.48 -17.23 -2.00
N ASP A 316 25.37 -17.19 -1.24
CA ASP A 316 24.34 -16.15 -1.37
C ASP A 316 24.42 -14.99 -0.34
N SER A 317 25.56 -14.80 0.32
CA SER A 317 25.68 -13.77 1.36
C SER A 317 25.82 -12.32 0.86
N LEU A 318 25.44 -12.02 -0.39
CA LEU A 318 25.64 -10.68 -1.00
C LEU A 318 24.44 -10.15 -1.80
N SER A 319 23.25 -10.74 -1.73
CA SER A 319 22.11 -10.33 -2.59
C SER A 319 20.78 -10.09 -1.87
N LEU A 320 20.76 -9.98 -0.54
CA LEU A 320 19.52 -9.86 0.25
C LEU A 320 19.20 -8.44 0.76
N GLU A 321 19.92 -7.42 0.31
CA GLU A 321 19.69 -6.01 0.71
C GLU A 321 18.77 -5.21 -0.21
N VAL A 322 18.18 -5.83 -1.25
CA VAL A 322 17.26 -5.15 -2.18
C VAL A 322 15.90 -5.83 -2.19
N LEU A 323 15.16 -5.76 -1.09
CA LEU A 323 13.76 -6.20 -1.04
C LEU A 323 12.90 -5.23 -0.24
N ASP A 324 12.74 -3.99 -0.73
CA ASP A 324 11.59 -3.15 -0.39
C ASP A 324 11.39 -1.95 -1.34
N GLU A 325 10.84 -2.15 -2.55
CA GLU A 325 10.40 -1.04 -3.40
C GLU A 325 9.21 -1.47 -4.28
N ARG A 326 7.96 -1.29 -3.80
CA ARG A 326 6.69 -1.55 -4.52
C ARG A 326 6.50 -3.02 -4.98
N PHE A 327 5.27 -3.55 -4.90
CA PHE A 327 4.94 -4.80 -5.61
C PHE A 327 4.73 -4.48 -7.10
N VAL A 328 5.76 -3.96 -7.75
CA VAL A 328 5.89 -4.03 -9.20
C VAL A 328 6.92 -5.12 -9.42
N SER A 329 6.55 -6.18 -10.13
CA SER A 329 7.51 -7.23 -10.51
C SER A 329 8.67 -6.55 -11.25
N ILE A 330 9.89 -6.69 -10.72
CA ILE A 330 11.09 -6.25 -11.43
C ILE A 330 11.08 -6.99 -12.77
N PRO A 331 11.05 -6.28 -13.91
CA PRO A 331 10.93 -6.92 -15.20
C PRO A 331 12.13 -7.85 -15.43
N SER A 332 11.92 -9.00 -16.06
CA SER A 332 13.00 -9.98 -16.29
C SER A 332 14.17 -9.42 -17.10
N HIS A 333 13.94 -8.34 -17.86
CA HIS A 333 14.94 -7.62 -18.63
C HIS A 333 15.59 -6.44 -17.89
N TYR A 334 15.20 -6.14 -16.64
CA TYR A 334 15.99 -5.31 -15.72
C TYR A 334 17.25 -6.08 -15.36
N ARG A 335 18.41 -5.46 -15.54
CA ARG A 335 19.72 -6.11 -15.29
C ARG A 335 20.33 -5.60 -13.98
N PRO A 336 20.91 -6.47 -13.15
CA PRO A 336 21.78 -6.00 -12.08
C PRO A 336 22.98 -5.26 -12.68
N HIS A 337 23.51 -4.28 -11.95
CA HIS A 337 24.68 -3.53 -12.44
C HIS A 337 25.92 -4.43 -12.55
N PRO A 338 26.80 -4.19 -13.53
CA PRO A 338 27.99 -5.03 -13.74
C PRO A 338 29.21 -4.59 -12.91
N TRP A 339 29.19 -3.40 -12.31
CA TRP A 339 30.34 -2.80 -11.63
C TRP A 339 30.64 -3.44 -10.27
N LYS A 340 31.91 -3.39 -9.85
CA LYS A 340 32.37 -3.93 -8.56
C LYS A 340 31.82 -3.08 -7.42
N SER A 341 31.36 -3.74 -6.35
CA SER A 341 30.98 -3.10 -5.10
C SER A 341 32.23 -2.79 -4.26
N ASN A 342 32.21 -1.65 -3.55
CA ASN A 342 33.26 -1.25 -2.61
C ASN A 342 32.75 -1.24 -1.15
N GLY A 343 31.48 -1.60 -0.92
CA GLY A 343 30.87 -1.67 0.42
C GLY A 343 30.74 -0.31 1.11
N SER A 344 30.88 0.78 0.37
CA SER A 344 30.73 2.18 0.82
C SER A 344 29.94 2.99 -0.20
N GLU A 345 29.02 2.35 -0.94
CA GLU A 345 28.19 3.01 -1.93
C GLU A 345 27.29 4.07 -1.27
N VAL A 346 27.34 5.30 -1.77
CA VAL A 346 26.49 6.38 -1.29
C VAL A 346 25.16 6.40 -2.05
N THR A 347 24.07 6.77 -1.38
CA THR A 347 22.77 6.99 -2.04
C THR A 347 22.75 8.34 -2.77
N LEU A 348 22.41 8.33 -4.06
CA LEU A 348 22.20 9.55 -4.84
C LEU A 348 20.78 10.07 -4.62
N ASP A 349 20.68 11.38 -4.37
CA ASP A 349 19.42 12.11 -4.40
C ASP A 349 19.12 12.54 -5.83
N VAL A 350 17.95 12.15 -6.34
CA VAL A 350 17.50 12.43 -7.71
C VAL A 350 16.14 13.12 -7.65
N ASP A 351 16.10 14.38 -8.10
CA ASP A 351 14.86 15.12 -8.23
C ASP A 351 14.16 14.75 -9.55
N VAL A 352 12.82 14.73 -9.54
CA VAL A 352 12.01 14.37 -10.70
C VAL A 352 11.03 15.48 -11.01
N LYS A 353 11.23 16.13 -12.15
CA LYS A 353 10.41 17.22 -12.64
C LYS A 353 9.54 16.77 -13.79
N TYR A 354 8.39 17.42 -13.93
CA TYR A 354 7.35 17.03 -14.88
C TYR A 354 6.90 18.19 -15.75
N LYS A 355 6.57 17.88 -17.02
CA LYS A 355 6.11 18.85 -18.01
C LYS A 355 5.01 18.25 -18.89
N GLN A 356 3.87 18.95 -19.01
CA GLN A 356 2.68 18.49 -19.75
C GLN A 356 2.78 18.63 -21.26
N ASN A 357 3.36 19.73 -21.74
CA ASN A 357 3.45 20.04 -23.16
C ASN A 357 4.78 20.70 -23.47
N PHE A 358 5.28 20.57 -24.70
CA PHE A 358 6.57 21.15 -25.14
C PHE A 358 6.71 22.66 -24.90
N SER A 359 5.60 23.40 -24.77
CA SER A 359 5.54 24.85 -24.53
C SER A 359 5.56 25.30 -23.06
N GLN A 360 5.51 24.37 -22.09
CA GLN A 360 5.49 24.70 -20.65
C GLN A 360 6.85 24.48 -19.96
N HIS A 361 7.06 25.08 -18.79
CA HIS A 361 8.26 24.85 -17.98
C HIS A 361 8.08 23.59 -17.10
N PHE A 362 9.18 22.94 -16.73
CA PHE A 362 9.16 21.82 -15.77
C PHE A 362 8.70 22.31 -14.39
N VAL A 363 7.77 21.57 -13.74
CA VAL A 363 7.21 21.92 -12.42
C VAL A 363 7.37 20.77 -11.42
N ASN A 364 7.61 21.12 -10.15
CA ASN A 364 7.72 20.18 -9.02
C ASN A 364 6.34 19.78 -8.51
N LYS A 365 5.54 19.09 -9.35
CA LYS A 365 4.17 18.64 -9.00
C LYS A 365 3.96 17.13 -9.13
N LEU A 366 5.01 16.34 -9.26
CA LEU A 366 4.89 14.88 -9.31
C LEU A 366 4.60 14.31 -7.92
N ARG A 367 3.38 13.79 -7.74
CA ARG A 367 3.07 12.89 -6.62
C ARG A 367 3.62 11.51 -6.98
N PHE A 368 4.70 11.07 -6.35
CA PHE A 368 5.21 9.71 -6.53
C PHE A 368 4.12 8.68 -6.18
N GLY A 369 3.72 7.86 -7.18
CA GLY A 369 2.64 6.86 -7.04
C GLY A 369 1.32 7.20 -7.72
N SER A 370 1.15 8.41 -8.30
CA SER A 370 0.02 8.70 -9.19
C SER A 370 0.29 8.21 -10.62
N LEU A 371 -0.74 7.67 -11.27
CA LEU A 371 -0.74 7.34 -12.70
C LEU A 371 -0.46 8.61 -13.53
N ILE A 372 0.60 8.63 -14.32
CA ILE A 372 0.93 9.74 -15.22
C ILE A 372 0.30 9.48 -16.60
N PRO A 373 -0.43 10.44 -17.19
CA PRO A 373 -0.92 10.30 -18.56
C PRO A 373 0.23 10.21 -19.57
N LYS A 374 -0.05 9.61 -20.74
CA LYS A 374 0.89 9.60 -21.86
C LYS A 374 1.19 11.01 -22.40
N GLN A 375 2.23 11.11 -23.23
CA GLN A 375 2.61 12.34 -23.96
C GLN A 375 3.16 13.49 -23.09
N HIS A 376 3.76 13.15 -21.96
CA HIS A 376 4.44 14.09 -21.07
C HIS A 376 5.96 13.90 -21.12
N ASN A 377 6.70 14.88 -20.60
CA ASN A 377 8.15 14.76 -20.41
C ASN A 377 8.50 14.80 -18.93
N LEU A 378 9.45 13.95 -18.57
CA LEU A 378 10.02 13.80 -17.25
C LEU A 378 11.49 14.20 -17.32
N ARG A 379 11.97 14.91 -16.30
CA ARG A 379 13.38 15.26 -16.14
C ARG A 379 13.85 14.77 -14.79
N PHE A 380 14.82 13.87 -14.82
CA PHE A 380 15.52 13.32 -13.66
C PHE A 380 16.84 14.09 -13.53
N GLU A 381 17.14 14.57 -12.34
CA GLU A 381 18.32 15.40 -12.08
C GLU A 381 19.01 14.96 -10.79
N ILE A 382 20.28 14.55 -10.89
CA ILE A 382 21.09 14.15 -9.74
C ILE A 382 21.46 15.41 -8.94
N MET A 383 20.89 15.53 -7.74
CA MET A 383 21.09 16.65 -6.82
C MET A 383 22.34 16.48 -5.96
N SER A 384 22.76 15.24 -5.72
CA SER A 384 24.01 14.93 -5.02
C SER A 384 25.23 15.50 -5.74
N ASN A 385 26.27 15.88 -4.99
CA ASN A 385 27.52 16.30 -5.58
C ASN A 385 28.25 15.08 -6.18
N VAL A 386 28.52 15.12 -7.48
CA VAL A 386 29.23 14.11 -8.24
C VAL A 386 30.45 14.78 -8.86
N ASP A 387 31.62 14.16 -8.72
CA ASP A 387 32.85 14.60 -9.38
C ASP A 387 32.72 14.42 -10.90
N ASP A 388 33.11 15.43 -11.67
CA ASP A 388 33.04 15.42 -13.13
C ASP A 388 33.96 14.36 -13.78
N LEU A 389 34.90 13.80 -13.01
CA LEU A 389 35.75 12.68 -13.43
C LEU A 389 35.07 11.30 -13.30
N HIS A 390 33.89 11.23 -12.71
CA HIS A 390 33.13 9.98 -12.59
C HIS A 390 32.13 9.81 -13.73
N GLU A 391 31.96 8.57 -14.18
CA GLU A 391 30.99 8.22 -15.21
C GLU A 391 29.59 8.09 -14.60
N ILE A 392 28.58 8.70 -15.24
CA ILE A 392 27.19 8.58 -14.83
C ILE A 392 26.46 7.66 -15.81
N TYR A 393 25.85 6.61 -15.26
CA TYR A 393 25.02 5.69 -16.03
C TYR A 393 23.57 5.78 -15.57
N TRP A 394 22.65 5.72 -16.51
CA TRP A 394 21.22 5.61 -16.26
C TRP A 394 20.73 4.24 -16.71
N GLN A 395 19.93 3.58 -15.87
CA GLN A 395 19.17 2.40 -16.26
C GLN A 395 17.71 2.79 -16.36
N VAL A 396 17.19 2.78 -17.60
CA VAL A 396 15.76 3.01 -17.84
C VAL A 396 15.13 1.71 -18.27
N THR A 397 14.16 1.23 -17.48
CA THR A 397 13.46 -0.04 -17.74
C THR A 397 12.00 0.22 -18.03
N ASN A 398 11.57 -0.06 -19.26
CA ASN A 398 10.19 0.11 -19.67
C ASN A 398 9.42 -1.21 -19.55
N THR A 399 8.13 -1.13 -19.25
CA THR A 399 7.22 -2.29 -19.22
C THR A 399 5.93 -2.02 -19.99
N GLY A 400 5.08 -3.04 -20.10
CA GLY A 400 3.77 -2.94 -20.74
C GLY A 400 3.75 -3.35 -22.21
N ALA A 401 2.56 -3.68 -22.70
CA ALA A 401 2.35 -4.19 -24.05
C ALA A 401 2.71 -3.16 -25.14
N GLU A 402 2.53 -1.87 -24.86
CA GLU A 402 2.87 -0.80 -25.82
C GLU A 402 4.39 -0.68 -26.03
N ALA A 403 5.16 -0.72 -24.95
CA ALA A 403 6.62 -0.71 -25.04
C ALA A 403 7.13 -1.98 -25.76
N ALA A 404 6.52 -3.14 -25.49
CA ALA A 404 6.83 -4.39 -26.18
C ALA A 404 6.56 -4.30 -27.69
N ALA A 405 5.38 -3.83 -28.08
CA ALA A 405 5.00 -3.67 -29.49
C ALA A 405 5.91 -2.71 -30.27
N ASN A 406 6.52 -1.75 -29.59
CA ASN A 406 7.45 -0.78 -30.18
C ASN A 406 8.93 -1.17 -30.04
N ASN A 407 9.26 -2.37 -29.53
CA ASN A 407 10.63 -2.81 -29.23
C ASN A 407 11.38 -1.88 -28.27
N GLN A 408 10.66 -1.32 -27.30
CA GLN A 408 11.13 -0.33 -26.34
C GLN A 408 11.16 -0.86 -24.90
N LEU A 409 11.20 -2.18 -24.69
CA LEU A 409 11.48 -2.81 -23.39
C LEU A 409 12.97 -2.64 -23.01
N ARG A 410 13.37 -1.39 -22.73
CA ARG A 410 14.72 -1.05 -22.26
C ARG A 410 15.00 -1.67 -20.88
N GLY A 411 16.27 -1.71 -20.50
CA GLY A 411 16.75 -2.28 -19.22
C GLY A 411 18.28 -2.39 -19.11
N ASN A 412 19.01 -1.94 -20.14
CA ASN A 412 20.46 -1.80 -20.13
C ASN A 412 20.89 -0.48 -19.48
N PHE A 413 22.19 -0.35 -19.23
CA PHE A 413 22.82 0.86 -18.70
C PHE A 413 23.25 1.76 -19.86
N GLU A 414 22.87 3.02 -19.80
CA GLU A 414 23.18 4.05 -20.79
C GLU A 414 24.09 5.10 -20.16
N LEU A 415 25.25 5.37 -20.77
CA LEU A 415 26.10 6.48 -20.34
C LEU A 415 25.34 7.80 -20.56
N GLY A 416 25.38 8.69 -19.56
CA GLY A 416 24.69 9.96 -19.61
C GLY A 416 25.35 11.01 -18.73
N GLU A 417 24.63 12.12 -18.55
CA GLU A 417 25.05 13.22 -17.69
C GLU A 417 24.22 13.24 -16.39
N ARG A 418 24.37 14.30 -15.59
CA ARG A 418 23.62 14.50 -14.35
C ARG A 418 22.11 14.61 -14.56
N VAL A 419 21.68 14.93 -15.78
CA VAL A 419 20.28 15.10 -16.15
C VAL A 419 19.90 14.05 -17.18
N ARG A 420 18.74 13.41 -16.97
CA ARG A 420 18.12 12.49 -17.92
C ARG A 420 16.68 12.92 -18.18
N GLU A 421 16.32 13.03 -19.45
CA GLU A 421 14.93 13.31 -19.85
C GLU A 421 14.30 12.07 -20.48
N GLU A 422 13.04 11.80 -20.14
CA GLU A 422 12.27 10.65 -20.63
C GLU A 422 10.83 11.08 -20.96
N SER A 423 10.25 10.51 -22.02
CA SER A 423 8.86 10.76 -22.39
C SER A 423 7.93 9.67 -21.86
N THR A 424 6.70 10.04 -21.49
CA THR A 424 5.68 9.07 -21.05
C THR A 424 4.96 8.43 -22.26
N SER A 425 5.71 7.80 -23.15
CA SER A 425 5.18 7.34 -24.45
C SER A 425 4.43 6.01 -24.41
N TYR A 426 4.63 5.21 -23.36
CA TYR A 426 4.12 3.84 -23.27
C TYR A 426 3.42 3.62 -21.94
N LYS A 427 2.27 2.96 -21.96
CA LYS A 427 1.57 2.52 -20.75
C LYS A 427 2.35 1.40 -20.06
N GLY A 428 2.54 1.50 -18.74
CA GLY A 428 3.25 0.52 -17.93
C GLY A 428 3.91 1.14 -16.70
N ASP A 429 4.62 0.32 -15.93
CA ASP A 429 5.50 0.76 -14.85
C ASP A 429 6.92 0.90 -15.38
N HIS A 430 7.45 2.11 -15.39
CA HIS A 430 8.77 2.44 -15.91
C HIS A 430 9.73 2.74 -14.78
N PHE A 431 10.91 2.14 -14.80
CA PHE A 431 11.91 2.27 -13.76
C PHE A 431 13.05 3.15 -14.27
N VAL A 432 13.53 4.04 -13.43
CA VAL A 432 14.70 4.89 -13.69
C VAL A 432 15.61 4.84 -12.49
N GLU A 433 16.89 4.57 -12.73
CA GLU A 433 17.92 4.49 -11.70
C GLU A 433 19.22 5.09 -12.22
N ALA A 434 19.90 5.89 -11.40
CA ALA A 434 21.18 6.51 -11.70
C ALA A 434 22.32 5.81 -10.95
N PHE A 435 23.49 5.72 -11.59
CA PHE A 435 24.70 5.11 -11.05
C PHE A 435 25.90 6.03 -11.33
N VAL A 436 26.76 6.20 -10.33
CA VAL A 436 28.05 6.90 -10.46
C VAL A 436 29.15 5.86 -10.33
N VAL A 437 30.02 5.80 -11.34
CA VAL A 437 31.02 4.76 -11.52
C VAL A 437 32.38 5.40 -11.75
N HIS A 438 33.41 4.82 -11.15
CA HIS A 438 34.79 5.19 -11.45
C HIS A 438 35.64 3.93 -11.52
N GLU A 439 36.43 3.79 -12.59
CA GLU A 439 37.33 2.65 -12.80
C GLU A 439 36.66 1.27 -12.56
N ASN A 440 35.44 1.09 -13.09
CA ASN A 440 34.64 -0.13 -12.94
C ASN A 440 34.20 -0.46 -11.49
N VAL A 441 34.21 0.53 -10.60
CA VAL A 441 33.70 0.45 -9.23
C VAL A 441 32.46 1.32 -9.10
N LEU A 442 31.39 0.77 -8.52
CA LEU A 442 30.19 1.52 -8.19
C LEU A 442 30.48 2.39 -6.96
N LEU A 443 30.38 3.71 -7.14
CA LEU A 443 30.60 4.68 -6.06
C LEU A 443 29.28 5.12 -5.41
N ALA A 444 28.23 5.30 -6.21
CA ALA A 444 26.94 5.72 -5.73
C ALA A 444 25.81 5.26 -6.65
N ARG A 445 24.60 5.09 -6.10
CA ARG A 445 23.39 4.78 -6.87
C ARG A 445 22.17 5.49 -6.28
N SER A 446 21.20 5.85 -7.12
CA SER A 446 19.92 6.37 -6.63
C SER A 446 19.02 5.25 -6.12
N GLU A 447 17.94 5.62 -5.45
CA GLU A 447 16.78 4.73 -5.31
C GLU A 447 16.17 4.41 -6.68
N LYS A 448 15.36 3.35 -6.76
CA LYS A 448 14.68 2.99 -8.01
C LYS A 448 13.39 3.80 -8.15
N ILE A 449 13.41 4.71 -9.10
CA ILE A 449 12.28 5.59 -9.37
C ILE A 449 11.34 4.89 -10.35
N ILE A 450 10.23 4.35 -9.85
CA ILE A 450 9.14 3.82 -10.67
C ILE A 450 8.12 4.90 -10.99
N ILE A 451 7.76 4.98 -12.26
CA ILE A 451 6.79 5.88 -12.85
C ILE A 451 5.71 5.04 -13.54
N SER A 452 4.49 5.08 -13.01
CA SER A 452 3.35 4.37 -13.60
C SER A 452 2.66 5.26 -14.64
N ILE A 453 2.59 4.82 -15.89
CA ILE A 453 2.00 5.54 -17.02
C ILE A 453 0.66 4.89 -17.40
N SER A 454 -0.41 5.71 -17.56
CA SER A 454 -1.80 5.27 -17.79
C SER A 454 -2.26 5.24 -19.24
#